data_AF-A0A0F9FW43-F1
#
_entry.id   AF-A0A0F9FW43-F1
#
_cell.length_a   1.000
_cell.length_b   1.000
_cell.length_c   1.000
_cell.angle_alpha   90.00
_cell.angle_beta   90.00
_cell.angle_gamma   90.00
#
_symmetry.space_group_name_H-M   'P 1'
#
loop_
_entity.id
_entity.type
_entity.pdbx_description
1 polymer ?
#
loop_
_entity_poly.entity_id
_entity_poly.type
_entity_poly.pdbx_seq_one_letter_code
_entity_poly.pdbx_strand_id
1 'polypeptide(L)'
;LVFGRLMVAGGGNTMRDLSEALRPSWLGHEIVVSQVLPAGNAATDYNNSHFILYGDLTKCSTMGERRGITVGTSDQRYFVEDQIAMKVTERFDINNHDLGDTSTAGPMVGLKGTT
;
A
#
# COMPACT_ATOMS: atom_id res chain seq x y z
N LEU A 1 5.24 -13.46 2.48
CA LEU A 1 5.81 -13.87 3.80
C LEU A 1 7.35 -13.69 3.82
N VAL A 2 7.85 -12.50 3.45
CA VAL A 2 9.30 -12.24 3.28
C VAL A 2 9.90 -11.53 4.49
N PHE A 3 9.21 -10.52 5.03
CA PHE A 3 9.69 -9.73 6.16
C PHE A 3 9.69 -10.48 7.51
N GLY A 4 8.76 -11.43 7.72
CA GLY A 4 8.75 -12.27 8.93
C GLY A 4 9.94 -13.22 9.06
N ARG A 5 10.51 -13.66 7.93
CA ARG A 5 11.73 -14.48 7.91
C ARG A 5 12.98 -13.67 8.25
N LEU A 6 13.02 -12.40 7.85
CA LEU A 6 14.12 -11.50 8.16
C LEU A 6 14.16 -11.17 9.66
N MET A 7 12.99 -10.98 10.29
CA MET A 7 12.94 -10.68 11.72
C MET A 7 13.39 -11.85 12.60
N VAL A 8 12.97 -13.09 12.28
CA VAL A 8 13.40 -14.28 13.04
C VAL A 8 14.91 -14.56 12.86
N ALA A 9 15.48 -14.20 11.70
CA ALA A 9 16.92 -14.35 11.44
C ALA A 9 17.79 -13.29 12.13
N GLY A 10 17.21 -12.17 12.58
CA GLY A 10 17.94 -11.03 13.16
C GLY A 10 18.51 -11.25 14.57
N GLY A 11 18.00 -12.24 15.31
CA GLY A 11 18.42 -12.54 16.70
C GLY A 11 18.04 -11.43 17.71
N GLY A 12 17.58 -11.82 18.91
CA GLY A 12 17.24 -10.87 19.99
C GLY A 12 15.75 -10.59 20.21
N ASN A 13 14.85 -11.32 19.54
CA ASN A 13 13.40 -11.17 19.75
C ASN A 13 12.95 -11.94 21.00
N THR A 14 12.15 -11.31 21.86
CA THR A 14 11.53 -11.97 23.01
C THR A 14 10.31 -12.77 22.57
N MET A 15 9.89 -13.81 23.32
CA MET A 15 8.68 -14.60 22.99
C MET A 15 7.39 -13.73 22.90
N ARG A 16 7.43 -12.51 23.44
CA ARG A 16 6.39 -11.50 23.35
C ARG A 16 6.29 -10.88 21.95
N ASP A 17 7.43 -10.58 21.32
CA ASP A 17 7.52 -9.99 19.97
C ASP A 17 7.08 -10.97 18.86
N LEU A 18 7.12 -12.28 19.15
CA LEU A 18 6.65 -13.33 18.25
C LEU A 18 5.14 -13.62 18.40
N SER A 19 4.54 -13.23 19.53
CA SER A 19 3.12 -13.47 19.85
C SER A 19 2.19 -12.35 19.40
N GLU A 20 2.74 -11.15 19.14
CA GLU A 20 2.02 -9.99 18.64
C GLU A 20 2.06 -9.98 17.10
N ALA A 21 1.05 -9.41 16.45
CA ALA A 21 1.04 -9.29 15.00
C ALA A 21 2.29 -8.50 14.55
N LEU A 22 3.24 -9.21 13.94
CA LEU A 22 4.50 -8.63 13.50
C LEU A 22 4.23 -7.42 12.61
N ARG A 23 4.52 -6.21 13.14
CA ARG A 23 4.66 -5.01 12.33
C ARG A 23 6.05 -5.03 11.70
N PRO A 24 6.18 -5.35 10.41
CA PRO A 24 7.48 -5.41 9.78
C PRO A 24 8.09 -4.01 9.83
N SER A 25 9.22 -3.88 10.52
CA SER A 25 10.00 -2.66 10.56
C SER A 25 11.42 -2.96 10.08
N TRP A 26 12.04 -1.99 9.42
CA TRP A 26 13.41 -2.09 8.95
C TRP A 26 14.14 -0.78 9.24
N LEU A 27 15.28 -0.87 9.93
CA LEU A 27 16.07 0.28 10.40
C LEU A 27 15.25 1.34 11.16
N GLY A 28 14.20 0.92 11.88
CA GLY A 28 13.34 1.82 12.66
C GLY A 28 12.19 2.47 11.85
N HIS A 29 12.07 2.16 10.56
CA HIS A 29 10.95 2.61 9.71
C HIS A 29 9.91 1.49 9.55
N GLU A 30 8.63 1.85 9.62
CA GLU A 30 7.52 0.91 9.41
C GLU A 30 7.41 0.54 7.93
N ILE A 31 7.24 -0.75 7.65
CA ILE A 31 6.99 -1.26 6.30
C ILE A 31 5.50 -1.50 6.15
N VAL A 32 4.86 -0.74 5.26
CA VAL A 32 3.47 -0.98 4.85
C VAL A 32 3.48 -1.76 3.54
N VAL A 33 2.98 -3.00 3.57
CA VAL A 33 2.88 -3.84 2.36
C VAL A 33 1.55 -3.56 1.67
N SER A 34 1.61 -3.01 0.45
CA SER A 34 0.44 -2.84 -0.42
C SER A 34 0.34 -4.00 -1.41
N GLN A 35 -0.86 -4.56 -1.57
CA GLN A 35 -1.15 -5.61 -2.57
C GLN A 35 -1.15 -5.07 -4.00
N VAL A 36 -1.06 -3.76 -4.19
CA VAL A 36 -1.02 -3.10 -5.51
C VAL A 36 0.40 -3.13 -6.09
N LEU A 37 1.43 -3.20 -5.25
CA LEU A 37 2.82 -3.26 -5.72
C LEU A 37 3.13 -4.68 -6.24
N PRO A 38 3.93 -4.81 -7.33
CA PRO A 38 4.32 -6.12 -7.84
C PRO A 38 5.01 -6.95 -6.75
N ALA A 39 4.46 -8.12 -6.43
CA ALA A 39 4.96 -9.02 -5.39
C ALA A 39 5.42 -10.37 -5.94
N GLY A 40 5.53 -10.49 -7.28
CA GLY A 40 5.85 -11.73 -7.98
C GLY A 40 7.36 -11.98 -8.14
N ASN A 41 7.76 -12.70 -9.16
CA ASN A 41 9.16 -13.13 -9.35
C ASN A 41 10.04 -11.96 -9.78
N ALA A 42 11.17 -11.78 -9.09
CA ALA A 42 12.11 -10.69 -9.33
C ALA A 42 12.68 -10.65 -10.76
N ALA A 43 12.77 -11.80 -11.43
CA ALA A 43 13.31 -11.90 -12.79
C ALA A 43 12.31 -11.50 -13.90
N THR A 44 11.00 -11.49 -13.61
CA THR A 44 9.96 -11.27 -14.65
C THR A 44 9.09 -10.07 -14.34
N ASP A 45 8.76 -9.86 -13.07
CA ASP A 45 7.65 -8.97 -12.68
C ASP A 45 8.14 -7.58 -12.26
N TYR A 46 9.45 -7.42 -12.03
CA TYR A 46 10.05 -6.16 -11.58
C TYR A 46 10.72 -5.38 -12.70
N ASN A 47 10.83 -5.96 -13.91
CA ASN A 47 11.47 -5.27 -15.02
C ASN A 47 10.73 -3.96 -15.33
N ASN A 48 11.48 -2.86 -15.30
CA ASN A 48 10.98 -1.51 -15.54
C ASN A 48 9.85 -1.06 -14.57
N SER A 49 9.68 -1.76 -13.44
CA SER A 49 8.59 -1.55 -12.49
C SER A 49 9.13 -1.20 -11.09
N HIS A 50 8.41 -0.34 -10.37
CA HIS A 50 8.75 0.02 -9.00
C HIS A 50 8.12 -0.97 -8.03
N PHE A 51 8.92 -1.61 -7.19
CA PHE A 51 8.45 -2.63 -6.24
C PHE A 51 8.60 -2.22 -4.78
N ILE A 52 9.49 -1.26 -4.48
CA ILE A 52 9.64 -0.66 -3.16
C ILE A 52 9.63 0.86 -3.32
N LEU A 53 8.86 1.54 -2.48
CA LEU A 53 8.85 2.99 -2.34
C LEU A 53 9.27 3.33 -0.91
N TYR A 54 10.24 4.21 -0.76
CA TYR A 54 10.75 4.66 0.54
C TYR A 54 10.81 6.18 0.58
N GLY A 55 10.23 6.77 1.63
CA GLY A 55 10.21 8.21 1.83
C GLY A 55 9.01 8.68 2.63
N ASP A 56 8.81 9.99 2.63
CA ASP A 56 7.73 10.64 3.37
C ASP A 56 6.56 10.98 2.44
N LEU A 57 5.48 10.19 2.54
CA LEU A 57 4.26 10.40 1.75
C LEU A 57 3.61 11.75 2.04
N THR A 58 3.76 12.30 3.25
CA THR A 58 3.15 13.58 3.63
C THR A 58 3.75 14.77 2.87
N LYS A 59 4.96 14.61 2.35
CA LYS A 59 5.67 15.62 1.55
C LYS A 59 5.60 15.37 0.05
N CYS A 60 5.14 14.20 -0.38
CA CYS A 60 5.15 13.80 -1.78
C CYS A 60 3.77 13.87 -2.43
N SER A 61 2.73 13.49 -1.68
CA SER A 61 1.38 13.28 -2.21
C SER A 61 0.33 13.96 -1.35
N THR A 62 -0.61 14.62 -2.02
CA THR A 62 -1.79 15.21 -1.38
C THR A 62 -3.03 14.46 -1.85
N MET A 63 -3.77 13.90 -0.91
CA MET A 63 -5.08 13.30 -1.18
C MET A 63 -6.16 14.36 -0.97
N GLY A 64 -6.97 14.59 -2.01
CA GLY A 64 -8.11 15.49 -1.98
C GLY A 64 -9.42 14.73 -2.05
N GLU A 65 -10.34 14.99 -1.12
CA GLU A 65 -11.67 14.40 -1.14
C GLU A 65 -12.68 15.41 -1.69
N ARG A 66 -13.42 15.04 -2.75
CA ARG A 66 -14.48 15.90 -3.33
C ARG A 66 -15.88 15.48 -2.88
N ARG A 67 -16.11 14.17 -2.74
CA ARG A 67 -17.31 13.60 -2.13
C ARG A 67 -16.89 12.36 -1.37
N GLY A 68 -17.09 12.39 -0.07
CA GLY A 68 -16.85 11.24 0.79
C GLY A 68 -17.74 10.05 0.47
N ILE A 69 -17.53 9.01 1.26
CA ILE A 69 -18.21 7.74 1.15
C ILE A 69 -19.71 7.98 1.30
N THR A 70 -20.43 7.86 0.19
CA THR A 70 -21.90 7.94 0.16
C THR A 70 -22.44 6.54 -0.04
N VAL A 71 -23.26 6.07 0.90
CA VAL A 71 -23.91 4.76 0.85
C VAL A 71 -25.39 4.95 0.50
N GLY A 72 -25.83 4.31 -0.58
CA GLY A 72 -27.24 4.23 -0.95
C GLY A 72 -27.70 2.78 -0.94
N THR A 73 -28.76 2.50 -0.20
CA THR A 73 -29.43 1.18 -0.18
C THR A 73 -30.75 1.26 -0.94
N SER A 74 -31.06 0.25 -1.75
CA SER A 74 -32.31 0.16 -2.49
C SER A 74 -32.92 -1.23 -2.32
N ASP A 75 -34.15 -1.25 -1.83
CA ASP A 75 -34.98 -2.45 -1.65
C ASP A 75 -35.88 -2.72 -2.87
N GLN A 76 -35.89 -1.79 -3.85
CA GLN A 76 -36.81 -1.82 -4.98
C GLN A 76 -36.23 -2.56 -6.20
N ARG A 77 -34.89 -2.63 -6.31
CA ARG A 77 -34.23 -3.20 -7.50
C ARG A 77 -34.23 -4.72 -7.54
N TYR A 78 -34.22 -5.38 -6.38
CA TYR A 78 -34.24 -6.85 -6.25
C TYR A 78 -35.41 -7.34 -5.37
N PHE A 79 -36.52 -6.61 -5.40
CA PHE A 79 -37.70 -6.91 -4.58
C PHE A 79 -38.30 -8.31 -4.86
N VAL A 80 -38.13 -8.82 -6.09
CA VAL A 80 -38.62 -10.16 -6.48
C VAL A 80 -37.76 -11.30 -5.89
N GLU A 81 -36.50 -11.01 -5.56
CA GLU A 81 -35.53 -11.99 -5.07
C GLU A 81 -35.27 -11.87 -3.55
N ASP A 82 -36.02 -10.99 -2.87
CA ASP A 82 -35.88 -10.66 -1.45
C ASP A 82 -34.44 -10.23 -1.08
N GLN A 83 -33.86 -9.34 -1.88
CA GLN A 83 -32.49 -8.83 -1.70
C GLN A 83 -32.43 -7.30 -1.66
N ILE A 84 -31.52 -6.80 -0.82
CA ILE A 84 -31.21 -5.37 -0.70
C ILE A 84 -29.97 -5.06 -1.55
N ALA A 85 -30.09 -4.11 -2.49
CA ALA A 85 -28.94 -3.59 -3.21
C ALA A 85 -28.24 -2.50 -2.39
N MET A 86 -26.93 -2.58 -2.24
CA MET A 86 -26.10 -1.52 -1.66
C MET A 86 -25.14 -0.96 -2.70
N LYS A 87 -25.13 0.36 -2.86
CA LYS A 87 -24.19 1.09 -3.70
C LYS A 87 -23.40 2.06 -2.84
N VAL A 88 -22.09 1.92 -2.88
CA VAL A 88 -21.16 2.87 -2.23
C VAL A 88 -20.43 3.64 -3.32
N THR A 89 -20.41 4.96 -3.21
CA THR A 89 -19.65 5.83 -4.12
C THR A 89 -18.78 6.78 -3.34
N GLU A 90 -17.54 6.94 -3.79
CA GLU A 90 -16.61 7.93 -3.31
C GLU A 90 -15.97 8.62 -4.51
N ARG A 91 -15.63 9.89 -4.37
CA ARG A 91 -14.84 10.62 -5.35
C ARG A 91 -13.68 11.33 -4.64
N PHE A 92 -12.51 10.74 -4.79
CA PHE A 92 -11.24 11.29 -4.36
C PHE A 92 -10.36 11.62 -5.57
N ASP A 93 -9.38 12.47 -5.34
CA ASP A 93 -8.29 12.81 -6.24
C ASP A 93 -6.97 12.67 -5.47
N ILE A 94 -5.91 12.24 -6.15
CA ILE A 94 -4.58 12.09 -5.57
C ILE A 94 -3.62 12.82 -6.50
N ASN A 95 -2.97 13.85 -5.97
CA ASN A 95 -1.93 14.58 -6.68
C ASN A 95 -0.57 14.27 -6.06
N ASN A 96 0.37 13.82 -6.90
CA ASN A 96 1.76 13.62 -6.53
C ASN A 96 2.58 14.78 -7.10
N HIS A 97 2.90 15.75 -6.25
CA HIS A 97 3.44 17.04 -6.70
C HIS A 97 4.97 17.08 -6.68
N ASP A 98 5.59 16.41 -5.70
CA ASP A 98 7.04 16.41 -5.52
C ASP A 98 7.62 15.01 -5.78
N LEU A 99 7.39 14.45 -6.97
CA LEU A 99 8.16 13.29 -7.40
C LEU A 99 9.55 13.73 -7.86
N GLY A 100 10.58 13.03 -7.40
CA GLY A 100 11.93 13.18 -7.94
C GLY A 100 12.05 12.63 -9.37
N ASP A 101 13.25 12.74 -9.92
CA ASP A 101 13.61 12.13 -11.21
C ASP A 101 14.70 11.04 -11.01
N THR A 102 15.18 10.43 -12.09
CA THR A 102 16.19 9.35 -12.04
C THR A 102 17.54 9.80 -11.47
N SER A 103 17.82 11.11 -11.45
CA SER A 103 19.07 11.75 -11.03
C SER A 103 18.95 12.63 -9.78
N THR A 104 17.74 13.08 -9.45
CA THR A 104 17.42 14.00 -8.36
C THR A 104 16.42 13.32 -7.44
N ALA A 105 16.86 12.96 -6.24
CA ALA A 105 15.98 12.37 -5.25
C ALA A 105 14.94 13.39 -4.77
N GLY A 106 13.66 13.03 -4.91
CA GLY A 106 12.55 13.74 -4.29
C GLY A 106 12.30 13.25 -2.85
N PRO A 107 11.26 13.75 -2.17
CA PRO A 107 10.83 13.29 -0.85
C PRO A 107 10.45 11.80 -0.77
N MET A 108 10.27 11.14 -1.93
CA MET A 108 10.05 9.71 -2.07
C MET A 108 10.94 9.13 -3.17
N VAL A 109 11.56 7.98 -2.89
CA VAL A 109 12.45 7.26 -3.81
C VAL A 109 11.88 5.86 -4.06
N GLY A 110 11.84 5.46 -5.34
CA GLY A 110 11.41 4.14 -5.76
C GLY A 110 12.59 3.28 -6.21
N LEU A 111 12.65 2.05 -5.72
CA LEU A 111 13.55 1.05 -6.27
C LEU A 111 12.89 0.40 -7.49
N LYS A 112 13.56 0.53 -8.63
CA LYS A 112 13.13 0.02 -9.93
C LYS A 112 13.94 -1.22 -10.29
N GLY A 113 13.27 -2.29 -10.71
CA GLY A 113 13.97 -3.46 -11.24
C GLY A 113 14.54 -3.18 -12.62
N THR A 114 15.84 -3.44 -12.78
CA THR A 114 16.52 -3.46 -14.08
C THR A 114 16.80 -4.92 -14.40
N THR A 115 16.72 -5.30 -15.68
CA THR A 115 17.03 -6.67 -16.13
C THR A 115 18.45 -7.06 -15.76
#